data_AF-M1B9Z5-F1
#
_entry.id   AF-M1B9Z5-F1
#
_cell.length_a   1.000
_cell.length_b   1.000
_cell.length_c   1.000
_cell.angle_alpha   90.00
_cell.angle_beta   90.00
_cell.angle_gamma   90.00
#
_symmetry.space_group_name_H-M   'P 1'
#
loop_
_entity.id
_entity.type
_entity.pdbx_description
1 polymer ?
#
loop_
_entity_poly.entity_id
_entity_poly.type
_entity_poly.pdbx_seq_one_letter_code
_entity_poly.pdbx_strand_id
1 'polypeptide(L)'
;MFVEEIYVSLQRLKEATSAEAPTAPPPVQKIVRQHTLEKEHKKALERAVTLNIPHAVPTDTDEELSVHKEEESARGVTETASLIEDASTSTSHSTDARTNWNDVVEKLFAQDETGKLTLNKEASCSTE
;
A
#
# COMPACT_ATOMS: atom_id res chain seq x y z
N MET A 1 27.20 -35.88 43.44
CA MET A 1 25.93 -35.16 43.66
C MET A 1 25.69 -34.09 42.60
N PHE A 2 26.50 -33.03 42.50
CA PHE A 2 26.26 -31.93 41.53
C PHE A 2 26.32 -32.35 40.04
N VAL A 3 27.23 -33.27 39.68
CA VAL A 3 27.39 -33.74 38.29
C VAL A 3 26.24 -34.66 37.85
N GLU A 4 25.73 -35.50 38.76
CA GLU A 4 24.55 -36.34 38.49
C GLU A 4 23.29 -35.49 38.31
N GLU A 5 23.15 -34.43 39.12
CA GLU A 5 22.01 -33.54 39.04
C GLU A 5 21.95 -32.78 37.71
N ILE A 6 23.10 -32.35 37.19
CA ILE A 6 23.22 -31.77 35.85
C ILE A 6 22.82 -32.78 34.77
N TYR A 7 23.26 -34.03 34.87
CA TYR A 7 22.96 -35.06 33.89
C TYR A 7 21.45 -35.37 33.85
N VAL A 8 20.82 -35.55 35.01
CA VAL A 8 19.38 -35.77 35.13
C VAL A 8 18.58 -34.60 34.57
N SER A 9 19.03 -33.37 34.84
CA SER A 9 18.38 -32.15 34.34
C SER A 9 18.45 -32.05 32.81
N LEU A 10 19.61 -32.39 32.22
CA LEU A 10 19.80 -32.41 30.77
C LEU A 10 18.96 -33.49 30.08
N GLN A 11 18.80 -34.65 30.72
CA GLN A 11 18.00 -35.73 30.18
C GLN A 11 16.51 -35.35 30.13
N ARG A 12 15.99 -34.76 31.21
CA ARG A 12 14.61 -34.24 31.25
C ARG A 12 14.37 -33.12 30.24
N LEU A 13 15.35 -32.23 30.04
CA LEU A 13 15.25 -31.17 29.04
C LEU A 13 15.15 -31.75 27.63
N LYS A 14 15.98 -32.75 27.29
CA LYS A 14 15.92 -33.43 25.99
C LYS A 14 14.60 -34.15 25.77
N GLU A 15 14.06 -34.81 26.79
CA GLU A 15 12.75 -35.47 26.73
C GLU A 15 11.62 -34.45 26.53
N ALA A 16 11.67 -33.30 27.23
CA ALA A 16 10.68 -32.24 27.08
C ALA A 16 10.74 -31.58 25.69
N THR A 17 11.94 -31.27 25.18
CA THR A 17 12.11 -30.68 23.84
C THR A 17 11.77 -31.67 22.73
N SER A 18 11.98 -32.97 22.94
CA SER A 18 11.58 -34.00 21.97
C SER A 18 10.06 -34.27 21.96
N ALA A 19 9.37 -34.00 23.07
CA ALA A 19 7.93 -34.14 23.21
C ALA A 19 7.16 -32.88 22.80
N GLU A 20 7.84 -31.74 22.66
CA GLU A 20 7.27 -30.49 22.18
C GLU A 20 7.01 -30.59 20.67
N ALA A 21 5.75 -30.89 20.32
CA ALA A 21 5.32 -30.89 18.93
C ALA A 21 5.55 -29.50 18.33
N PRO A 22 6.13 -29.40 17.11
CA PRO A 22 6.34 -28.10 16.48
C PRO A 22 4.99 -27.40 16.32
N THR A 23 4.83 -26.27 17.00
CA THR A 23 3.64 -25.43 16.86
C THR A 23 3.70 -24.81 15.48
N ALA A 24 3.00 -25.40 14.53
CA ALA A 24 2.90 -24.87 13.18
C ALA A 24 2.13 -23.53 13.22
N PRO A 25 2.64 -22.49 12.54
CA PRO A 25 1.92 -21.23 12.44
C PRO A 25 0.57 -21.45 11.73
N PRO A 26 -0.47 -20.67 12.10
CA PRO A 26 -1.76 -20.77 11.44
C PRO A 26 -1.63 -20.46 9.95
N PRO A 27 -2.48 -21.04 9.10
CA PRO A 27 -2.45 -20.81 7.67
C PRO A 27 -2.66 -19.32 7.37
N VAL A 28 -1.87 -18.79 6.43
CA VAL A 28 -1.96 -17.39 6.00
C VAL A 28 -3.35 -17.12 5.42
N GLN A 29 -4.13 -16.31 6.11
CA GLN A 29 -5.46 -15.89 5.64
C GLN A 29 -5.30 -14.84 4.53
N LYS A 30 -5.68 -15.21 3.31
CA LYS A 30 -5.73 -14.27 2.18
C LYS A 30 -7.15 -13.72 2.05
N ILE A 31 -7.28 -12.40 2.03
CA ILE A 31 -8.52 -11.74 1.61
C ILE A 31 -8.50 -11.59 0.09
N VAL A 32 -9.58 -12.05 -0.56
CA VAL A 32 -9.75 -11.92 -2.01
C VAL A 32 -11.08 -11.21 -2.24
N ARG A 33 -11.12 -10.27 -3.19
CA ARG A 33 -12.39 -9.69 -3.63
C ARG A 33 -13.27 -10.81 -4.20
N GLN A 34 -14.47 -10.96 -3.66
CA GLN A 34 -15.41 -12.00 -4.11
C GLN A 34 -16.15 -11.59 -5.40
N HIS A 35 -16.14 -10.30 -5.73
CA HIS A 35 -16.87 -9.71 -6.85
C HIS A 35 -15.96 -8.78 -7.66
N THR A 36 -16.43 -8.41 -8.85
CA THR A 36 -15.71 -7.48 -9.71
C THR A 36 -15.94 -6.04 -9.27
N LEU A 37 -15.01 -5.16 -9.62
CA LEU A 37 -15.06 -3.73 -9.29
C LEU A 37 -16.36 -3.09 -9.82
N GLU A 38 -16.78 -3.45 -11.04
CA GLU A 38 -17.97 -2.90 -11.70
C GLU A 38 -19.25 -3.26 -10.92
N LYS A 39 -19.32 -4.49 -10.39
CA LYS A 39 -20.46 -4.95 -9.58
C LYS A 39 -20.52 -4.23 -8.24
N GLU A 40 -19.37 -4.01 -7.61
CA GLU A 40 -19.27 -3.25 -6.35
C GLU A 40 -19.61 -1.77 -6.57
N HIS A 41 -19.15 -1.18 -7.67
CA HIS A 41 -19.43 0.21 -8.05
C HIS A 41 -20.94 0.44 -8.25
N LYS A 42 -21.60 -0.39 -9.06
CA LYS A 42 -23.05 -0.31 -9.26
C LYS A 42 -23.82 -0.40 -7.93
N LYS A 43 -23.45 -1.37 -7.09
CA LYS A 43 -24.09 -1.56 -5.77
C LYS A 43 -23.86 -0.36 -4.85
N ALA A 44 -22.68 0.27 -4.92
CA ALA A 44 -22.39 1.46 -4.14
C ALA A 44 -23.26 2.64 -4.56
N LEU A 45 -23.44 2.87 -5.86
CA LEU A 45 -24.34 3.90 -6.39
C LEU A 45 -25.80 3.65 -5.95
N GLU A 46 -26.32 2.44 -6.15
CA GLU A 46 -27.66 2.05 -5.72
C GLU A 46 -27.88 2.29 -4.22
N ARG A 47 -26.89 1.96 -3.40
CA ARG A 47 -26.94 2.18 -1.95
C ARG A 47 -26.91 3.67 -1.59
N ALA A 48 -26.10 4.46 -2.28
CA ALA A 48 -26.00 5.91 -2.02
C ALA A 48 -27.32 6.62 -2.36
N VAL A 49 -27.99 6.22 -3.45
CA VAL A 49 -29.34 6.65 -3.79
C VAL A 49 -30.34 6.25 -2.71
N THR A 50 -30.30 4.99 -2.25
CA THR A 50 -31.20 4.48 -1.20
C THR A 50 -31.02 5.20 0.14
N LEU A 51 -29.81 5.65 0.45
CA LEU A 51 -29.49 6.39 1.66
C LEU A 51 -29.75 7.90 1.52
N ASN A 52 -30.33 8.35 0.41
CA ASN A 52 -30.59 9.75 0.08
C ASN A 52 -29.35 10.64 0.27
N ILE A 53 -28.17 10.13 -0.10
CA ILE A 53 -26.94 10.90 -0.03
C ILE A 53 -27.02 12.04 -1.07
N PRO A 54 -26.80 13.31 -0.69
CA PRO A 54 -26.80 14.42 -1.64
C PRO A 54 -25.82 14.17 -2.80
N HIS A 55 -26.22 14.53 -4.02
CA HIS A 55 -25.45 14.32 -5.26
C HIS A 55 -25.16 12.85 -5.64
N ALA A 56 -25.80 11.87 -5.00
CA ALA A 56 -25.64 10.46 -5.35
C ALA A 56 -26.57 9.97 -6.47
N VAL A 57 -27.50 10.81 -6.93
CA VAL A 57 -28.32 10.53 -8.10
C VAL A 57 -27.43 10.77 -9.33
N PRO A 58 -27.10 9.72 -10.11
CA PRO A 58 -26.35 9.92 -11.34
C PRO A 58 -27.18 10.82 -12.27
N THR A 59 -26.54 11.85 -12.79
CA THR A 59 -27.15 12.66 -13.84
C THR A 59 -26.93 11.94 -15.18
N ASP A 60 -27.85 12.05 -16.13
CA ASP A 60 -27.73 11.37 -17.45
C ASP A 60 -26.43 11.75 -18.20
N THR A 61 -25.75 12.79 -17.76
CA THR A 61 -24.41 13.23 -18.20
C THR A 61 -23.24 12.35 -17.71
N ASP A 62 -23.44 11.48 -16.73
CA ASP A 62 -22.35 10.71 -16.09
C ASP A 62 -22.08 9.35 -16.78
N GLU A 63 -22.98 8.85 -17.63
CA GLU A 63 -22.75 7.59 -18.36
C GLU A 63 -21.71 7.71 -19.50
N GLU A 64 -21.41 8.93 -19.96
CA GLU A 64 -20.42 9.17 -21.04
C GLU A 64 -19.02 9.53 -20.51
N LEU A 65 -18.88 9.90 -19.23
CA LEU A 65 -17.61 10.39 -18.65
C LEU A 65 -16.66 9.26 -18.20
N SER A 66 -16.98 8.01 -18.52
CA SER A 66 -16.07 6.86 -18.33
C SER A 66 -14.94 6.79 -19.38
N VAL A 67 -14.93 7.68 -20.39
CA VAL A 67 -13.86 7.73 -21.40
C VAL A 67 -13.03 8.99 -21.16
N HIS A 68 -11.94 8.81 -20.41
CA HIS A 68 -10.78 9.72 -20.31
C HIS A 68 -11.07 11.21 -20.04
N LYS A 69 -10.87 11.65 -18.79
CA LYS A 69 -10.14 12.90 -18.55
C LYS A 69 -9.60 12.99 -17.12
N GLU A 70 -8.35 12.56 -16.97
CA GLU A 70 -7.42 13.32 -16.16
C GLU A 70 -7.27 14.70 -16.83
N GLU A 71 -7.37 15.76 -16.03
CA GLU A 71 -7.13 17.18 -16.34
C GLU A 71 -8.23 18.04 -17.01
N GLU A 72 -8.72 18.97 -16.17
CA GLU A 72 -8.96 20.41 -16.41
C GLU A 72 -9.92 20.83 -17.54
N SER A 73 -10.98 21.57 -17.17
CA SER A 73 -11.19 22.96 -17.61
C SER A 73 -12.52 23.51 -17.09
N ALA A 74 -12.43 24.67 -16.45
CA ALA A 74 -13.52 25.48 -15.94
C ALA A 74 -14.35 26.15 -17.06
N ARG A 75 -15.68 26.22 -16.88
CA ARG A 75 -16.55 27.38 -17.20
C ARG A 75 -17.96 27.03 -16.67
N GLY A 76 -18.53 27.66 -15.63
CA GLY A 76 -18.86 29.08 -15.40
C GLY A 76 -20.40 29.14 -15.16
N VAL A 77 -21.07 30.03 -14.43
CA VAL A 77 -20.84 31.31 -13.73
C VAL A 77 -22.06 31.47 -12.77
N THR A 78 -21.94 32.02 -11.56
CA THR A 78 -22.43 33.37 -11.14
C THR A 78 -22.08 33.54 -9.66
N GLU A 79 -21.20 34.46 -9.24
CA GLU A 79 -21.30 35.93 -9.17
C GLU A 79 -21.47 36.37 -7.71
N THR A 80 -20.37 36.81 -7.08
CA THR A 80 -20.31 38.01 -6.22
C THR A 80 -18.87 38.25 -5.81
N ALA A 81 -18.35 39.38 -6.25
CA ALA A 81 -17.00 39.86 -6.02
C ALA A 81 -16.80 40.29 -4.55
N SER A 82 -15.71 39.86 -3.94
CA SER A 82 -14.92 40.75 -3.08
C SER A 82 -13.46 40.31 -3.05
N LEU A 83 -12.62 41.32 -3.19
CA LEU A 83 -11.19 41.32 -3.45
C LEU A 83 -10.40 40.81 -2.24
N ILE A 84 -9.50 39.84 -2.45
CA ILE A 84 -8.21 39.81 -1.77
C ILE A 84 -7.17 39.46 -2.82
N GLU A 85 -6.36 40.46 -3.13
CA GLU A 85 -5.24 40.41 -4.04
C GLU A 85 -4.09 39.56 -3.46
N ASP A 86 -3.30 39.05 -4.39
CA ASP A 86 -1.90 38.67 -4.22
C ASP A 86 -1.59 37.39 -3.42
N ALA A 87 -1.66 36.27 -4.14
CA ALA A 87 -0.72 35.18 -3.92
C ALA A 87 -0.22 34.70 -5.29
N SER A 88 0.69 35.48 -5.87
CA SER A 88 1.72 34.92 -6.76
C SER A 88 2.52 33.88 -5.99
N THR A 89 2.01 32.66 -5.87
CA THR A 89 2.80 31.49 -5.48
C THR A 89 3.01 30.66 -6.72
N SER A 90 4.09 31.02 -7.40
CA SER A 90 4.94 30.14 -8.21
C SER A 90 4.40 28.71 -8.32
N THR A 91 3.78 28.36 -9.45
CA THR A 91 3.70 26.97 -9.90
C THR A 91 5.13 26.55 -10.24
N SER A 92 5.94 26.28 -9.21
CA SER A 92 7.08 25.40 -9.38
C SER A 92 6.46 24.05 -9.69
N HIS A 93 6.51 23.65 -10.96
CA HIS A 93 6.30 22.26 -11.34
C HIS A 93 7.19 21.41 -10.44
N SER A 94 6.59 20.80 -9.42
CA SER A 94 7.24 19.73 -8.66
C SER A 94 7.39 18.60 -9.65
N THR A 95 8.56 18.51 -10.28
CA THR A 95 8.93 17.37 -11.10
C THR A 95 8.93 16.17 -10.17
N ASP A 96 7.84 15.41 -10.27
CA ASP A 96 7.66 14.05 -9.77
C ASP A 96 8.09 13.82 -8.31
N ALA A 97 7.18 14.12 -7.37
CA ALA A 97 7.36 13.85 -5.95
C ALA A 97 7.39 12.34 -5.60
N ARG A 98 7.16 11.43 -6.56
CA ARG A 98 7.18 9.98 -6.33
C ARG A 98 8.47 9.39 -6.88
N THR A 99 9.39 9.04 -6.00
CA THR A 99 10.54 8.22 -6.39
C THR A 99 10.04 6.92 -7.01
N ASN A 100 10.49 6.62 -8.22
CA ASN A 100 10.18 5.37 -8.90
C ASN A 100 10.76 4.20 -8.09
N TRP A 101 9.93 3.20 -7.78
CA TRP A 101 10.36 2.01 -7.06
C TRP A 101 11.44 1.22 -7.79
N ASN A 102 11.45 1.25 -9.12
CA ASN A 102 12.49 0.62 -9.92
C ASN A 102 13.87 1.24 -9.63
N ASP A 103 13.94 2.57 -9.58
CA ASP A 103 15.17 3.30 -9.28
C ASP A 103 15.66 3.01 -7.84
N VAL A 104 14.73 2.85 -6.89
CA VAL A 104 15.08 2.47 -5.51
C VAL A 104 15.68 1.06 -5.47
N VAL A 105 15.12 0.12 -6.22
CA VAL A 105 15.64 -1.26 -6.31
C VAL A 105 17.02 -1.28 -6.95
N GLU A 106 17.23 -0.56 -8.05
CA GLU A 106 18.54 -0.47 -8.72
C GLU A 106 19.62 0.16 -7.83
N LYS A 107 19.26 1.11 -6.96
CA LYS A 107 20.20 1.73 -6.00
C LYS A 107 20.54 0.83 -4.82
N LEU A 108 19.61 -0.03 -4.38
CA LEU A 108 19.82 -0.91 -3.23
C LEU A 108 20.44 -2.25 -3.60
N PHE A 109 20.23 -2.74 -4.82
CA PHE A 109 20.64 -4.07 -5.25
C PHE A 109 21.49 -4.05 -6.51
N ALA A 110 22.54 -4.87 -6.54
CA ALA A 110 23.30 -5.22 -7.73
C ALA A 110 22.88 -6.59 -8.25
N GLN A 111 22.81 -6.72 -9.56
CA GLN A 111 22.52 -7.99 -10.21
C GLN A 111 23.84 -8.76 -10.45
N ASP A 112 23.88 -10.02 -10.02
CA ASP A 112 25.01 -10.91 -10.28
C ASP A 112 24.95 -11.52 -11.70
N GLU A 113 26.00 -12.23 -12.10
CA GLU A 113 26.10 -12.89 -13.42
C GLU A 113 24.98 -13.92 -13.68
N THR A 114 24.28 -14.37 -12.63
CA THR A 114 23.15 -15.29 -12.70
C THR A 114 21.80 -14.59 -12.79
N GLY A 115 21.79 -13.26 -12.77
CA GLY A 115 20.60 -12.44 -12.79
C GLY A 115 19.94 -12.23 -11.43
N LYS A 116 20.58 -12.65 -10.32
CA LYS A 116 20.04 -12.57 -8.96
C LYS A 116 20.47 -11.26 -8.28
N LEU A 117 19.52 -10.62 -7.62
CA LEU A 117 19.73 -9.36 -6.89
C LEU A 117 20.43 -9.61 -5.55
N THR A 118 21.49 -8.86 -5.29
CA THR A 118 22.29 -8.87 -4.06
C THR A 118 22.40 -7.45 -3.51
N LEU A 119 22.35 -7.28 -2.18
CA LEU A 119 22.39 -5.95 -1.58
C LEU A 119 23.76 -5.29 -1.79
N ASN A 120 23.73 -4.01 -2.16
CA ASN A 120 24.93 -3.20 -2.30
C ASN A 120 25.58 -3.00 -0.91
N LYS A 121 26.82 -3.49 -0.74
CA LYS A 121 27.57 -3.35 0.52
C LYS A 121 27.82 -1.89 0.92
N GLU A 122 27.83 -0.98 -0.04
CA GLU A 122 28.03 0.47 0.18
C GLU A 122 26.81 1.15 0.80
N ALA A 123 25.60 0.59 0.64
CA ALA A 123 24.39 1.09 1.31
C ALA A 123 24.35 0.71 2.81
N SER A 124 25.26 -0.16 3.27
CA SER A 124 25.33 -0.67 4.65
C SER A 124 26.54 -0.18 5.46
N CYS A 125 27.40 0.66 4.88
CA CYS A 125 28.56 1.22 5.59
C CYS A 125 28.45 2.75 5.64
N SER A 126 27.72 3.26 6.64
CA SER A 126 27.83 4.64 7.09
C SER A 126 27.83 4.65 8.62
N THR A 127 29.04 4.50 9.15
CA THR A 127 29.61 4.71 10.50
C THR A 127 30.90 3.87 10.46
N GLU A 128 32.10 4.42 10.35
CA GLU A 128 32.72 5.50 11.14
C GLU A 128 33.89 6.13 10.37
#